data_AF-A0A381ZRZ6-F1
#
_entry.id   AF-A0A381ZRZ6-F1
#
_cell.length_a   1.000
_cell.length_b   1.000
_cell.length_c   1.000
_cell.angle_alpha   90.00
_cell.angle_beta   90.00
_cell.angle_gamma   90.00
#
_symmetry.space_group_name_H-M   'P 1'
#
loop_
_entity.id
_entity.type
_entity.pdbx_description
1 polymer ?
#
loop_
_entity_poly.entity_id
_entity_poly.type
_entity_poly.pdbx_seq_one_letter_code
_entity_poly.pdbx_strand_id
1 'polypeptide(L)'
;AIQLNTFLDTGAVTVDADGRFAIDHTKIRGAVTGLTTELMTIQARGDIREAESLLKTRGVIRPEVQRVLDRLSGVPIDIEPRYITAEQLARDTR
;
A
#
# COMPACT_ATOMS: atom_id res chain seq x y z
N ALA A 1 1.75 -3.13 1.58
CA ALA A 1 1.40 -4.11 2.65
C ALA A 1 1.40 -3.48 4.04
N ILE A 2 2.52 -2.91 4.52
CA ILE A 2 2.65 -2.40 5.91
C ILE A 2 1.47 -1.52 6.36
N GLN A 3 1.15 -0.48 5.59
CA GLN A 3 0.08 0.47 5.95
C GLN A 3 -1.28 -0.23 6.11
N LEU A 4 -1.68 -1.03 5.12
CA LEU A 4 -2.95 -1.76 5.14
C LEU A 4 -3.02 -2.74 6.32
N ASN A 5 -1.96 -3.50 6.57
CA ASN A 5 -1.92 -4.45 7.69
C ASN A 5 -2.03 -3.74 9.04
N THR A 6 -1.35 -2.59 9.21
CA THR A 6 -1.51 -1.75 10.42
C THR A 6 -2.95 -1.26 10.57
N PHE A 7 -3.63 -0.88 9.49
CA PHE A 7 -5.02 -0.42 9.58
C PHE A 7 -5.99 -1.56 9.89
N LEU A 8 -5.74 -2.77 9.39
CA LEU A 8 -6.49 -3.96 9.76
C LEU A 8 -6.29 -4.31 11.24
N ASP A 9 -5.05 -4.30 11.74
CA ASP A 9 -4.73 -4.62 13.13
C ASP A 9 -5.34 -3.62 14.13
N THR A 10 -5.44 -2.35 13.74
CA THR A 10 -6.07 -1.29 14.54
C THR A 10 -7.59 -1.21 14.37
N GLY A 11 -8.16 -2.02 13.46
CA GLY A 11 -9.57 -1.94 13.07
C GLY A 11 -9.96 -0.62 12.39
N ALA A 12 -8.97 0.16 11.93
CA ALA A 12 -9.18 1.37 11.14
C ALA A 12 -9.60 1.07 9.69
N VAL A 13 -9.25 -0.12 9.21
CA VAL A 13 -9.81 -0.71 8.00
C VAL A 13 -10.44 -2.06 8.39
N THR A 14 -11.61 -2.35 7.84
CA THR A 14 -12.31 -3.63 8.02
C THR A 14 -12.55 -4.28 6.67
N VAL A 15 -12.77 -5.60 6.68
CA VAL A 15 -13.15 -6.38 5.51
C VAL A 15 -14.50 -7.01 5.78
N ASP A 16 -15.48 -6.77 4.92
CA ASP A 16 -16.78 -7.42 5.01
C ASP A 16 -16.74 -8.86 4.45
N ALA A 17 -17.84 -9.61 4.61
CA ALA A 17 -17.95 -10.98 4.11
C ALA A 17 -17.81 -11.08 2.58
N ASP A 18 -18.15 -9.99 1.86
CA ASP A 18 -18.05 -9.90 0.40
C ASP A 18 -16.63 -9.52 -0.06
N GLY A 19 -15.68 -9.35 0.86
CA GLY A 19 -14.29 -9.00 0.56
C GLY A 19 -14.09 -7.53 0.19
N ARG A 20 -15.03 -6.64 0.52
CA ARG A 20 -14.83 -5.19 0.37
C ARG A 20 -14.15 -4.64 1.60
N PHE A 21 -13.18 -3.76 1.36
CA PHE A 21 -12.53 -3.00 2.41
C PHE A 21 -13.33 -1.73 2.72
N ALA A 22 -13.46 -1.40 3.99
CA ALA A 22 -14.10 -0.16 4.46
C ALA A 22 -13.22 0.56 5.49
N ILE A 23 -13.37 1.88 5.59
CA ILE A 23 -12.61 2.72 6.52
C ILE A 23 -13.48 3.05 7.73
N ASP A 24 -12.95 2.83 8.93
CA ASP A 24 -13.50 3.38 10.17
C ASP A 24 -12.93 4.78 10.39
N HIS A 25 -13.73 5.80 10.04
CA HIS A 25 -13.32 7.20 10.13
C HIS A 25 -13.03 7.67 11.57
N THR A 26 -13.53 6.97 12.58
CA THR A 26 -13.24 7.29 13.99
C THR A 26 -11.84 6.85 14.40
N LYS A 27 -11.27 5.84 13.73
CA LYS A 27 -9.97 5.24 14.07
C LYS A 27 -8.85 5.58 13.09
N ILE A 28 -9.17 5.82 11.82
CA ILE A 28 -8.16 5.95 10.76
C ILE A 28 -7.16 7.07 11.01
N ARG A 29 -7.59 8.22 11.55
CA ARG A 29 -6.67 9.32 11.87
C ARG A 29 -5.64 8.90 12.93
N GLY A 30 -6.09 8.22 13.99
CA GLY A 30 -5.21 7.70 15.03
C GLY A 30 -4.23 6.66 14.50
N ALA A 31 -4.70 5.74 13.66
CA ALA A 31 -3.86 4.70 13.06
C ALA A 31 -2.79 5.29 12.12
N VAL A 32 -3.14 6.30 11.31
CA VAL A 32 -2.19 7.03 10.45
C VAL A 32 -1.14 7.75 11.28
N THR A 33 -1.55 8.48 12.32
CA THR A 33 -0.62 9.16 13.22
C THR A 33 0.32 8.17 13.90
N GLY A 34 -0.21 7.07 14.45
CA GLY A 34 0.58 6.04 15.12
C GLY A 34 1.63 5.41 14.20
N LEU A 35 1.24 5.02 12.98
CA LEU A 35 2.18 4.46 12.01
C LEU A 35 3.23 5.49 11.58
N THR A 36 2.85 6.76 11.41
CA THR A 36 3.80 7.84 11.08
C THR A 36 4.84 7.99 12.18
N THR A 37 4.41 8.06 13.44
CA THR A 37 5.31 8.15 14.59
C THR A 37 6.27 6.98 14.64
N GLU A 38 5.77 5.75 14.45
CA GLU A 38 6.59 4.53 14.45
C GLU A 38 7.67 4.58 13.36
N LEU A 39 7.28 4.81 12.10
CA LEU A 39 8.19 4.85 10.96
C LEU A 39 9.27 5.92 11.12
N MET A 40 8.88 7.14 11.53
CA MET A 40 9.82 8.23 11.75
C MET A 40 10.77 7.95 12.91
N THR A 41 10.31 7.26 13.96
CA THR A 41 11.15 6.88 15.11
C THR A 41 12.20 5.84 14.71
N ILE A 42 11.81 4.82 13.95
CA ILE A 42 12.74 3.80 13.42
C ILE A 42 13.82 4.49 12.59
N GLN A 43 13.42 5.39 11.68
CA GLN A 43 14.34 6.13 10.82
C GLN A 43 15.27 7.05 11.62
N ALA A 44 14.75 7.79 12.59
CA ALA A 44 15.55 8.70 13.42
C ALA A 44 16.62 7.97 14.25
N ARG A 45 16.35 6.73 14.67
CA ARG A 45 17.29 5.87 15.39
C ARG A 45 18.26 5.13 14.47
N GLY A 46 17.97 5.04 13.18
CA GLY A 46 18.70 4.16 12.26
C GLY A 46 18.58 2.67 12.64
N ASP A 47 17.45 2.26 13.25
CA ASP A 47 17.29 0.89 13.75
C ASP A 47 16.90 -0.07 12.62
N ILE A 48 17.92 -0.65 11.97
CA ILE A 48 17.72 -1.59 10.87
C ILE A 48 17.02 -2.87 11.31
N ARG A 49 17.20 -3.31 12.55
CA ARG A 49 16.59 -4.56 13.04
C ARG A 49 15.09 -4.37 13.23
N GLU A 50 14.69 -3.22 13.77
CA GLU A 50 13.28 -2.85 13.91
C GLU A 50 12.63 -2.67 12.54
N ALA A 51 13.33 -2.05 11.58
CA ALA A 51 12.86 -1.93 10.20
C ALA A 51 12.66 -3.29 9.50
N GLU A 52 13.62 -4.22 9.64
CA GLU A 52 13.50 -5.58 9.11
C GLU A 52 12.34 -6.36 9.75
N SER A 53 12.16 -6.21 11.06
CA SER A 53 11.06 -6.83 11.79
C SER A 53 9.71 -6.32 11.29
N LEU A 54 9.58 -5.00 11.10
CA LEU A 54 8.38 -4.38 10.54
C LEU A 54 8.05 -4.94 9.14
N LEU A 55 9.06 -5.07 8.27
CA LEU A 55 8.90 -5.65 6.93
C LEU A 55 8.49 -7.12 6.99
N LYS A 56 9.13 -7.93 7.84
CA LYS A 56 8.83 -9.37 7.97
C LYS A 56 7.42 -9.62 8.51
N THR A 57 6.95 -8.78 9.42
CA THR A 57 5.66 -8.98 10.13
C THR A 57 4.48 -8.31 9.43
N ARG A 58 4.66 -7.07 8.96
CA ARG A 58 3.58 -6.26 8.34
C ARG A 58 3.78 -6.02 6.85
N GLY A 59 4.95 -6.33 6.27
CA GLY A 59 5.22 -6.23 4.84
C GLY A 59 4.68 -7.37 3.98
N VAL A 60 3.85 -8.25 4.54
CA VAL A 60 3.32 -9.44 3.88
C VAL A 60 1.92 -9.24 3.29
N ILE A 61 1.57 -10.02 2.25
CA ILE A 61 0.20 -10.13 1.76
C ILE A 61 -0.55 -11.12 2.65
N ARG A 62 -1.59 -10.67 3.34
CA ARG A 62 -2.41 -11.53 4.20
C ARG A 62 -3.48 -12.27 3.39
N PRO A 63 -3.99 -13.43 3.87
CA PRO A 63 -4.97 -14.23 3.12
C PRO A 63 -6.25 -13.47 2.73
N GLU A 64 -6.75 -12.56 3.57
CA GLU A 64 -7.88 -11.69 3.27
C GLU A 64 -7.59 -10.71 2.11
N VAL A 65 -6.36 -10.21 2.00
CA VAL A 65 -5.92 -9.35 0.90
C VAL A 65 -5.73 -10.18 -0.37
N GLN A 66 -5.10 -11.36 -0.27
CA GLN A 66 -4.88 -12.24 -1.42
C GLN A 66 -6.21 -12.62 -2.11
N ARG A 67 -7.24 -13.00 -1.33
CA ARG A 67 -8.57 -13.32 -1.88
C ARG A 67 -9.19 -12.20 -2.71
N VAL A 68 -8.91 -10.94 -2.35
CA VAL A 68 -9.40 -9.79 -3.11
C VAL A 68 -8.55 -9.57 -4.36
N LEU A 69 -7.22 -9.73 -4.27
CA LEU A 69 -6.34 -9.67 -5.43
C LEU A 69 -6.69 -10.72 -6.49
N ASP A 70 -7.06 -11.94 -6.09
CA ASP A 70 -7.44 -13.02 -7.01
C ASP A 70 -8.66 -12.64 -7.89
N ARG A 71 -9.57 -11.83 -7.34
CA ARG A 71 -10.75 -11.31 -8.06
C ARG A 71 -10.43 -10.18 -9.02
N LEU A 72 -9.25 -9.57 -8.90
CA LEU A 72 -8.78 -8.47 -9.76
C LEU A 72 -7.92 -8.96 -10.93
N SER A 73 -7.79 -10.27 -11.14
CA SER A 73 -6.99 -10.87 -12.23
C SER A 73 -7.39 -10.41 -13.64
N GLY A 74 -8.64 -9.96 -13.84
CA GLY A 74 -9.11 -9.37 -15.09
C GLY A 74 -8.83 -7.87 -15.25
N VAL A 75 -8.26 -7.21 -14.24
CA VAL A 75 -7.97 -5.78 -14.23
C VAL A 75 -6.47 -5.57 -14.50
N PRO A 76 -6.08 -4.74 -15.47
CA PRO A 76 -4.68 -4.39 -15.69
C PRO A 76 -4.05 -3.76 -14.44
N ILE A 77 -2.79 -4.12 -14.17
CA ILE A 77 -2.06 -3.61 -12.99
C ILE A 77 -1.67 -2.14 -13.18
N ASP A 78 -1.22 -1.78 -14.39
CA ASP A 78 -0.73 -0.44 -14.72
C ASP A 78 -0.93 -0.17 -16.23
N ILE A 79 -0.52 1.01 -16.68
CA ILE A 79 -0.56 1.46 -18.07
C ILE A 79 0.84 1.46 -18.69
N GLU A 80 0.91 1.20 -20.00
CA GLU A 80 2.10 1.45 -20.81
C GLU A 80 1.85 2.68 -21.70
N PRO A 81 2.43 3.84 -21.38
CA PRO A 81 2.09 5.08 -22.07
C PRO A 81 2.72 5.13 -23.47
N ARG A 82 1.91 5.53 -24.46
CA ARG A 82 2.38 5.89 -25.80
C ARG A 82 2.52 7.40 -25.92
N TYR A 83 3.76 7.89 -25.88
CA TYR A 83 4.08 9.32 -25.93
C TYR A 83 4.15 9.85 -27.36
N ILE A 84 3.00 9.94 -28.04
CA ILE A 84 2.91 10.36 -29.46
C ILE A 84 3.56 11.72 -29.75
N THR A 85 3.55 12.65 -28.79
CA THR A 85 4.20 13.95 -28.92
C THR A 85 5.73 13.82 -28.94
N ALA A 86 6.29 12.96 -28.08
CA ALA A 86 7.72 12.72 -28.05
C ALA A 86 8.19 12.05 -29.36
N GLU A 87 7.41 11.10 -29.88
CA GLU A 87 7.68 10.46 -31.17
C GLU A 87 7.65 11.47 -32.33
N GLN A 88 6.71 12.42 -32.32
CA GLN A 88 6.62 13.45 -33.34
C GLN A 88 7.83 14.40 -33.29
N LEU A 89 8.19 14.89 -32.10
CA LEU A 89 9.36 15.76 -31.92
C LEU A 89 10.67 15.09 -32.36
N ALA A 90 10.82 13.80 -32.08
CA ALA A 90 12.00 13.03 -32.50
C ALA A 90 12.08 12.86 -34.03
N ARG A 91 10.94 12.80 -34.73
CA ARG A 91 10.89 12.79 -36.20
C ARG A 91 11.24 14.16 -36.78
N ASP A 92 10.69 15.23 -36.21
CA ASP A 92 10.86 16.60 -36.72
C ASP A 92 12.26 17.18 -36.51
N THR A 93 13.08 16.55 -35.65
CA THR A 93 14.47 16.96 -35.38
C THR A 93 15.49 16.23 -36.27
N ARG A 94 15.06 15.35 -37.18
CA ARG A 94 15.91 14.54 -38.07
C ARG A 94 15.97 15.10 -39.48
#